data_AF-T0SRA4-F1
#
_entry.id   AF-T0SRA4-F1
#
_cell.length_a   1.000
_cell.length_b   1.000
_cell.length_c   1.000
_cell.angle_alpha   90.00
_cell.angle_beta   90.00
_cell.angle_gamma   90.00
#
_symmetry.space_group_name_H-M   'P 1'
#
loop_
_entity.id
_entity.type
_entity.pdbx_description
1 polymer ?
#
loop_
_entity_poly.entity_id
_entity_poly.type
_entity_poly.pdbx_seq_one_letter_code
_entity_poly.pdbx_strand_id
1 'polypeptide(L)' 'MKVESVEEFLKRGGKISKSRAKAISIDQLLFNEGVFDREDANKVKEAMNSILEKGLEDMAVADAEEKKN' A
#
# COMPACT_ATOMS: atom_id res chain seq x y z
N MET A 1 14.80 6.45 -8.14
CA MET A 1 13.54 5.83 -8.62
C MET A 1 13.34 6.24 -10.08
N LYS A 2 13.04 5.31 -10.99
CA LYS A 2 12.65 5.69 -12.36
C LYS A 2 11.17 6.07 -12.30
N VAL A 3 10.86 7.35 -12.51
CA VAL A 3 9.49 7.84 -12.55
C VAL A 3 8.95 7.50 -13.94
N GLU A 4 7.78 6.89 -13.99
CA GLU A 4 7.07 6.57 -15.25
C GLU A 4 5.74 7.31 -15.30
N SER A 5 5.25 7.53 -16.51
CA SER A 5 3.94 8.16 -16.74
C SER A 5 2.79 7.18 -16.51
N VAL A 6 1.60 7.71 -16.23
CA VAL A 6 0.37 6.91 -16.04
C VAL A 6 0.04 6.09 -17.30
N GLU A 7 0.29 6.63 -18.49
CA GLU A 7 0.08 5.92 -19.75
C GLU A 7 1.01 4.72 -19.93
N GLU A 8 2.27 4.85 -19.52
CA GLU A 8 3.23 3.74 -19.53
C GLU A 8 2.84 2.65 -18.51
N PHE A 9 2.28 3.05 -17.37
CA PHE A 9 1.75 2.12 -16.38
C PHE A 9 0.58 1.30 -16.91
N LEU A 10 -0.37 1.94 -17.57
CA LEU A 10 -1.53 1.27 -18.16
C LEU A 10 -1.14 0.36 -19.32
N LYS A 11 -0.18 0.75 -20.17
CA LYS A 11 0.34 -0.07 -21.28
C LYS A 11 0.97 -1.40 -20.82
N ARG A 12 1.53 -1.46 -19.61
CA ARG A 12 2.05 -2.69 -19.00
C ARG A 12 0.96 -3.55 -18.32
N GLY A 13 -0.30 -3.15 -18.43
CA GLY A 13 -1.42 -3.81 -17.77
C GLY A 13 -1.49 -3.51 -16.28
N GLY A 14 -0.98 -2.36 -15.83
CA GLY A 14 -1.06 -1.91 -14.45
C GLY A 14 -0.31 -2.78 -13.43
N LYS A 15 0.54 -3.70 -13.89
CA LYS A 15 1.28 -4.61 -13.00
C LYS A 15 2.35 -3.86 -12.24
N ILE A 16 2.12 -3.55 -10.97
CA ILE A 16 3.11 -2.93 -10.07
C ILE A 16 4.35 -3.83 -10.04
N SER A 17 5.42 -3.43 -10.74
CA SER A 17 6.71 -4.10 -10.63
C SER A 17 7.26 -3.79 -9.25
N LYS A 18 7.28 -4.79 -8.37
CA LYS A 18 7.96 -4.69 -7.08
C LYS A 18 9.39 -4.20 -7.33
N SER A 19 9.74 -3.11 -6.64
CA SER A 19 11.09 -2.58 -6.60
C SER A 19 12.09 -3.72 -6.38
N ARG A 20 13.12 -3.82 -7.23
CA ARG A 20 14.26 -4.74 -7.00
C ARG A 20 15.12 -4.31 -5.81
N ALA A 21 14.96 -3.08 -5.32
CA ALA A 21 15.53 -2.67 -4.05
C ALA A 21 14.74 -3.34 -2.92
N LYS A 22 15.46 -3.92 -1.96
CA LYS A 22 14.94 -4.48 -0.70
C LYS A 22 13.74 -3.64 -0.25
N ALA A 23 12.56 -4.26 -0.14
CA ALA A 23 11.38 -3.58 0.34
C ALA A 23 11.67 -3.12 1.77
N ILE A 24 11.94 -1.83 1.95
CA ILE A 24 12.02 -1.19 3.25
C ILE A 24 10.58 -1.03 3.71
N SER A 25 10.23 -1.65 4.83
CA SER A 25 8.89 -1.54 5.39
C SER A 25 8.67 -0.14 5.98
N ILE A 26 7.41 0.31 6.06
CA ILE A 26 7.07 1.64 6.60
C ILE A 26 7.61 1.83 8.01
N ASP A 27 7.56 0.80 8.87
CA ASP A 27 8.13 0.84 10.21
C ASP A 27 9.65 1.11 10.19
N GLN A 28 10.37 0.46 9.27
CA GLN A 28 11.81 0.66 9.12
C GLN A 28 12.12 2.06 8.60
N LEU A 29 11.31 2.60 7.70
CA LEU A 29 11.49 3.96 7.19
C LEU A 29 11.26 4.99 8.31
N LEU A 30 10.16 4.86 9.06
CA LEU A 30 9.82 5.76 10.17
C LEU A 30 10.87 5.74 11.29
N PHE A 31 11.39 4.54 11.60
CA PHE A 31 12.47 4.38 12.56
C PHE A 31 13.80 4.95 12.05
N ASN A 32 14.19 4.67 10.80
CA ASN A 32 15.47 5.09 10.24
C ASN A 32 15.56 6.63 10.07
N GLU A 33 14.44 7.30 9.82
CA GLU A 33 14.35 8.75 9.76
C GLU A 33 14.31 9.41 11.15
N GLY A 34 14.33 8.60 12.23
CA GLY A 34 14.29 9.08 13.62
C GLY A 34 12.96 9.74 14.01
N VAL A 35 11.91 9.54 13.21
CA VAL A 35 10.58 10.14 13.42
C VAL A 35 9.85 9.42 14.55
N PHE A 36 10.01 8.10 14.63
CA PHE A 36 9.39 7.26 15.66
C PHE A 36 10.41 6.29 16.24
N ASP A 37 10.18 5.89 17.49
CA ASP A 37 10.84 4.70 18.00
C ASP A 37 10.28 3.43 17.33
N ARG A 38 10.89 2.29 17.61
CA ARG A 38 10.55 1.03 16.96
C ARG A 38 9.14 0.55 17.31
N GLU A 39 8.63 0.88 18.50
CA GLU A 39 7.32 0.45 18.96
C GLU A 39 6.23 1.28 18.27
N ASP A 40 6.40 2.59 18.23
CA ASP A 40 5.46 3.51 17.61
C ASP A 40 5.43 3.34 16.08
N ALA A 41 6.58 3.11 15.45
CA ALA A 41 6.67 2.79 14.02
C ALA A 41 5.90 1.51 13.66
N ASN A 42 5.91 0.50 14.54
CA ASN A 42 5.13 -0.72 14.36
C ASN A 42 3.62 -0.49 14.53
N LYS A 43 3.20 0.30 15.53
CA LYS A 43 1.78 0.66 15.72
C LYS A 43 1.21 1.37 14.51
N VAL A 44 1.96 2.31 13.92
CA VAL A 44 1.55 3.01 12.69
C VAL A 44 1.36 2.02 11.53
N LYS A 45 2.31 1.11 11.34
CA LYS A 45 2.19 0.07 10.30
C LYS A 45 0.96 -0.82 10.50
N GLU A 46 0.69 -1.27 11.72
CA GLU A 46 -0.47 -2.10 12.03
C GLU A 46 -1.78 -1.36 11.79
N ALA A 47 -1.89 -0.11 12.24
CA ALA A 47 -3.06 0.73 12.02
C ALA A 47 -3.30 0.97 10.52
N MET A 48 -2.24 1.26 9.75
CA MET A 48 -2.34 1.43 8.30
C MET A 48 -2.81 0.16 7.60
N ASN A 49 -2.25 -0.99 7.95
CA ASN A 49 -2.66 -2.27 7.37
C ASN A 49 -4.13 -2.56 7.65
N SER A 50 -4.58 -2.36 8.90
CA SER A 50 -5.97 -2.60 9.28
C SER A 50 -6.97 -1.70 8.54
N ILE A 51 -6.64 -0.40 8.38
CA ILE A 51 -7.49 0.53 7.64
C ILE A 51 -7.57 0.14 6.15
N LEU A 52 -6.44 -0.24 5.56
CA LEU A 52 -6.40 -0.67 4.16
C LEU A 52 -7.17 -1.97 3.93
N GLU A 53 -7.00 -2.95 4.81
CA GLU A 53 -7.73 -4.23 4.75
C GLU A 53 -9.24 -3.99 4.81
N LYS A 54 -9.69 -3.21 5.80
CA LYS A 54 -11.10 -2.85 5.92
C LYS A 54 -11.63 -2.09 4.71
N GLY A 55 -10.88 -1.10 4.21
CA GLY A 55 -11.29 -0.34 3.02
C GLY A 55 -11.41 -1.22 1.77
N LEU A 56 -10.52 -2.21 1.62
CA LEU A 56 -10.58 -3.17 0.51
C LEU A 56 -11.76 -4.14 0.66
N GLU A 57 -12.07 -4.58 1.87
CA GLU A 57 -13.26 -5.40 2.15
C GLU A 57 -14.54 -4.63 1.83
N ASP A 58 -14.66 -3.39 2.31
CA ASP A 58 -15.83 -2.53 2.06
C ASP A 58 -16.05 -2.29 0.55
N MET A 59 -14.97 -2.07 -0.21
CA MET A 59 -15.04 -1.95 -1.68
C MET A 59 -15.44 -3.27 -2.36
N ALA A 60 -14.91 -4.41 -1.91
CA ALA A 60 -15.26 -5.71 -2.46
C ALA A 60 -16.72 -6.09 -2.21
N VAL A 61 -17.28 -5.66 -1.07
CA VAL A 61 -18.71 -5.82 -0.75
C VAL A 61 -19.57 -4.92 -1.64
N ALA A 62 -19.20 -3.65 -1.83
CA ALA A 62 -19.92 -2.72 -2.71
C ALA A 62 -19.97 -3.22 -4.17
N ASP A 63 -18.86 -3.73 -4.70
CA ASP A 63 -18.79 -4.33 -6.05
C ASP A 63 -19.66 -5.60 -6.19
N ALA A 64 -19.88 -6.33 -5.10
CA ALA A 64 -20.71 -7.54 -5.09
C ALA A 64 -22.22 -7.22 -5.04
N GLU A 65 -22.60 -6.07 -4.46
CA GLU A 65 -23.98 -5.60 -4.43
C GLU A 65 -24.40 -4.95 -5.76
N GLU A 66 -23.52 -4.21 -6.43
CA GLU A 66 -23.79 -3.64 -7.77
C GLU A 66 -24.02 -4.72 -8.85
N LYS A 67 -23.42 -5.90 -8.72
CA LYS A 67 -23.59 -7.01 -9.68
C LYS A 67 -24.86 -7.84 -9.50
N LYS A 68 -25.66 -7.58 -8.47
CA LYS A 68 -26.91 -8.30 -8.18
C LYS A 68 -28.18 -7.55 -8.59
N ASN A 69 -28.07 -6.26 -8.94
CA ASN A 69 -29.13 -5.45 -9.56
C ASN A 69 -28.95 -5.39 -11.08
#